data_AF-A0A7V9UWL8-F1
#
_entry.id   AF-A0A7V9UWL8-F1
#
_cell.length_a   1.000
_cell.length_b   1.000
_cell.length_c   1.000
_cell.angle_alpha   90.00
_cell.angle_beta   90.00
_cell.angle_gamma   90.00
#
_symmetry.space_group_name_H-M   'P 1'
#
loop_
_entity.id
_entity.type
_entity.pdbx_description
1 polymer ?
#
loop_
_entity_poly.entity_id
_entity_poly.type
_entity_poly.pdbx_seq_one_letter_code
_entity_poly.pdbx_strand_id
1 'polypeptide(L)'
;MNRKLSIILLILCFGNIFAAAQENSENNKPTGLALEVTSLKGRPPGYITIGETLPKTNWAWYGAFGRIAGFQTSAERFPVQAVKFIPYLDNNLIRVKVRVFTGQKSFEKEETVTELSMRENERVFVKELANYGVEPFEIAVVRVVPAVSTALPSVENKTVSLQVTGIEPNFSTLPTYKLSVTNNSNKPVSAFTFETIVEERNRLSGMPQGQHGEYLIEPGATYAKELRIPLEYKKPVEGEIPKPASKPTIVISSVIFADGSYEGDAFRAAQYRAYTLGRRSQVKQIIALIESNETNFSQFSFNRFAEQSAKLTTNTDESEFGTLVKQFPALNENQKAYLREGVEGASDDIKKEFISGTKRYQSDLESNAARAYLKGLKEQYQKWLVRLQ
;
A
#
# COMPACT_ATOMS: atom_id res chain seq x y z
N MET A 1 -58.79 -15.28 6.60
CA MET A 1 -58.65 -13.82 6.39
C MET A 1 -57.27 -13.39 6.88
N ASN A 2 -56.46 -12.86 5.95
CA ASN A 2 -55.33 -11.95 6.10
C ASN A 2 -54.02 -12.46 6.75
N ARG A 3 -53.21 -13.16 5.93
CA ARG A 3 -51.74 -13.18 6.03
C ARG A 3 -51.20 -11.78 5.70
N LYS A 4 -50.51 -11.13 6.64
CA LYS A 4 -49.70 -9.94 6.36
C LYS A 4 -48.32 -10.38 5.84
N LEU A 5 -48.13 -10.22 4.54
CA LEU A 5 -46.83 -10.26 3.87
C LEU A 5 -46.03 -9.04 4.34
N SER A 6 -44.99 -9.24 5.14
CA SER A 6 -43.99 -8.20 5.39
C SER A 6 -42.88 -8.37 4.36
N ILE A 7 -42.93 -7.54 3.32
CA ILE A 7 -41.87 -7.42 2.32
C ILE A 7 -40.75 -6.61 2.99
N ILE A 8 -39.71 -7.29 3.46
CA ILE A 8 -38.44 -6.65 3.83
C ILE A 8 -37.72 -6.35 2.53
N LEU A 9 -37.82 -5.10 2.08
CA LEU A 9 -37.04 -4.56 0.97
C LEU A 9 -35.61 -4.33 1.48
N LEU A 10 -34.76 -5.34 1.38
CA LEU A 10 -33.33 -5.21 1.63
C LEU A 10 -32.72 -4.45 0.44
N ILE A 11 -32.67 -3.12 0.54
CA ILE A 11 -31.95 -2.28 -0.41
C ILE A 11 -30.45 -2.55 -0.19
N LEU A 12 -29.90 -3.47 -0.98
CA LEU A 12 -28.46 -3.60 -1.17
C LEU A 12 -27.98 -2.34 -1.89
N CYS A 13 -27.58 -1.32 -1.11
CA CYS A 13 -26.84 -0.17 -1.58
C CYS A 13 -25.47 -0.62 -2.10
N PHE A 14 -25.42 -1.21 -3.29
CA PHE A 14 -24.22 -1.22 -4.10
C PHE A 14 -24.07 0.18 -4.70
N GLY A 15 -23.69 1.12 -3.82
CA GLY A 15 -23.24 2.43 -4.22
C GLY A 15 -22.10 2.24 -5.20
N ASN A 16 -22.34 2.70 -6.43
CA ASN A 16 -21.33 2.97 -7.43
C ASN A 16 -20.26 3.89 -6.82
N ILE A 17 -19.17 3.32 -6.32
CA ILE A 17 -17.97 4.07 -5.92
C ILE A 17 -17.17 4.38 -7.19
N PHE A 18 -17.77 5.14 -8.11
CA PHE A 18 -17.05 5.81 -9.19
C PHE A 18 -16.59 7.17 -8.65
N ALA A 19 -15.65 7.15 -7.69
CA ALA A 19 -14.97 8.35 -7.17
C ALA A 19 -13.82 8.07 -6.16
N ALA A 20 -13.51 6.83 -5.78
CA ALA A 20 -12.56 6.56 -4.68
C ALA A 20 -11.13 6.25 -5.16
N ALA A 21 -10.54 7.14 -5.96
CA ALA A 21 -9.08 7.28 -6.01
C ALA A 21 -8.63 8.75 -6.01
N GLN A 22 -9.59 9.68 -5.95
CA GLN A 22 -9.37 11.10 -5.68
C GLN A 22 -9.72 11.46 -4.22
N GLU A 23 -9.98 10.45 -3.38
CA GLU A 23 -10.54 10.62 -2.04
C GLU A 23 -9.47 11.00 -1.00
N ASN A 24 -9.56 12.26 -0.52
CA ASN A 24 -9.07 12.78 0.76
C ASN A 24 -7.57 13.07 0.95
N SER A 25 -6.95 13.86 0.05
CA SER A 25 -5.90 14.79 0.52
C SER A 25 -6.44 16.17 0.88
N GLU A 26 -7.66 16.53 0.45
CA GLU A 26 -8.27 17.86 0.70
C GLU A 26 -8.60 18.15 2.18
N ASN A 27 -8.63 17.13 3.06
CA ASN A 27 -9.07 17.31 4.46
C ASN A 27 -7.99 17.19 5.54
N ASN A 28 -6.74 16.91 5.20
CA ASN A 28 -5.68 16.92 6.22
C ASN A 28 -5.04 18.31 6.26
N LYS A 29 -5.63 19.20 7.06
CA LYS A 29 -4.97 20.45 7.42
C LYS A 29 -3.55 20.14 7.92
N PRO A 30 -2.52 20.85 7.45
CA PRO A 30 -1.16 20.62 7.93
C PRO A 30 -1.09 20.81 9.43
N THR A 31 -0.81 19.73 10.15
CA THR A 31 -0.65 19.73 11.61
C THR A 31 0.61 20.44 12.06
N GLY A 32 1.60 20.61 11.17
CA GLY A 32 2.92 21.16 11.52
C GLY A 32 3.73 20.22 12.42
N LEU A 33 3.35 18.94 12.51
CA LEU A 33 4.01 17.93 13.33
C LEU A 33 4.41 16.71 12.51
N ALA A 34 5.64 16.25 12.70
CA ALA A 34 6.15 15.03 12.10
C ALA A 34 6.77 14.12 13.18
N LEU A 35 6.67 12.81 12.96
CA LEU A 35 7.45 11.83 13.69
C LEU A 35 8.78 11.62 12.95
N GLU A 36 9.87 12.04 13.58
CA GLU A 36 11.24 11.71 13.21
C GLU A 36 11.55 10.28 13.69
N VAL A 37 12.11 9.43 12.82
CA VAL A 37 12.45 8.03 13.13
C VAL A 37 13.87 7.72 12.68
N THR A 38 14.75 7.43 13.63
CA THR A 38 16.12 6.94 13.36
C THR A 38 16.15 5.42 13.54
N SER A 39 16.05 4.68 12.44
CA SER A 39 16.00 3.21 12.45
C SER A 39 17.38 2.53 12.50
N LEU A 40 18.45 3.23 12.10
CA LEU A 40 19.81 2.70 12.10
C LEU A 40 20.81 3.81 12.42
N LYS A 41 21.72 3.54 13.36
CA LYS A 41 22.77 4.49 13.75
C LYS A 41 23.61 4.91 12.54
N GLY A 42 23.87 6.20 12.40
CA GLY A 42 24.63 6.77 11.29
C GLY A 42 23.86 6.94 9.98
N ARG A 43 22.58 6.52 9.92
CA ARG A 43 21.68 6.90 8.83
C ARG A 43 20.85 8.13 9.20
N PRO A 44 20.42 8.94 8.21
CA PRO A 44 19.51 10.04 8.46
C PRO A 44 18.15 9.52 8.90
N PRO A 45 17.41 10.28 9.72
CA PRO A 45 16.07 9.89 10.12
C PRO A 45 15.10 9.93 8.94
N GLY A 46 14.07 9.07 9.00
CA GLY A 46 12.85 9.20 8.21
C GLY A 46 11.83 10.09 8.92
N TYR A 47 10.87 10.62 8.17
CA TYR A 47 9.82 11.49 8.71
C TYR A 47 8.45 11.02 8.27
N ILE A 48 7.50 11.04 9.20
CA ILE A 48 6.11 10.65 8.98
C ILE A 48 5.21 11.79 9.46
N THR A 49 4.34 12.30 8.60
CA THR A 49 3.33 13.30 9.01
C THR A 49 2.43 12.73 10.10
N ILE A 50 2.19 13.50 11.16
CA ILE A 50 1.21 13.15 12.20
C ILE A 50 -0.16 13.66 11.75
N GLY A 51 -1.12 12.75 11.52
CA GLY A 51 -2.49 13.11 11.09
C GLY A 51 -3.43 13.39 12.27
N GLU A 52 -4.54 14.09 12.03
CA GLU A 52 -5.53 14.47 13.06
C GLU A 52 -6.31 13.29 13.66
N THR A 53 -6.44 12.19 12.91
CA THR A 53 -7.08 10.95 13.36
C THR A 53 -6.22 9.78 12.92
N LEU A 54 -6.39 8.61 13.55
CA LEU A 54 -5.83 7.32 13.10
C LEU A 54 -6.06 7.16 11.59
N PRO A 55 -5.05 7.39 10.73
CA PRO A 55 -5.31 7.49 9.31
C PRO A 55 -5.05 6.16 8.63
N LYS A 56 -5.80 5.89 7.55
CA LYS A 56 -5.52 4.78 6.62
C LYS A 56 -4.14 4.91 5.94
N THR A 57 -3.52 6.09 5.93
CA THR A 57 -2.41 6.43 5.00
C THR A 57 -1.15 7.06 5.61
N ASN A 58 -1.17 7.56 6.86
CA ASN A 58 0.04 8.15 7.49
C ASN A 58 0.79 7.12 8.33
N TRP A 59 1.50 6.23 7.64
CA TRP A 59 2.42 5.29 8.25
C TRP A 59 3.66 5.14 7.38
N ALA A 60 4.74 4.64 7.97
CA ALA A 60 5.91 4.19 7.25
C ALA A 60 6.46 2.93 7.92
N TRP A 61 7.17 2.11 7.15
CA TRP A 61 7.92 0.99 7.69
C TRP A 61 9.40 1.12 7.34
N TYR A 62 10.24 0.51 8.17
CA TYR A 62 11.70 0.55 8.06
C TYR A 62 12.22 -0.88 8.06
N GLY A 63 12.76 -1.33 6.91
CA GLY A 63 13.38 -2.66 6.76
C GLY A 63 14.87 -2.69 7.08
N ALA A 64 15.52 -1.52 7.16
CA ALA A 64 16.93 -1.41 7.51
C ALA A 64 17.09 -0.89 8.94
N PHE A 65 17.60 -1.76 9.81
CA PHE A 65 17.79 -1.49 11.23
C PHE A 65 18.89 -2.39 11.83
N GLY A 66 19.39 -2.00 13.00
CA GLY A 66 20.36 -2.81 13.74
C GLY A 66 19.69 -4.03 14.37
N ARG A 67 20.41 -5.15 14.42
CA ARG A 67 19.94 -6.39 15.06
C ARG A 67 20.78 -6.67 16.29
N ILE A 68 20.14 -7.12 17.36
CA ILE A 68 20.82 -7.50 18.59
C ILE A 68 21.62 -8.77 18.33
N ALA A 69 22.95 -8.69 18.45
CA ALA A 69 23.84 -9.83 18.24
C ALA A 69 23.49 -10.98 19.20
N GLY A 70 23.46 -12.21 18.68
CA GLY A 70 23.15 -13.40 19.47
C GLY A 70 21.68 -13.54 19.87
N PHE A 71 20.78 -12.66 19.42
CA PHE A 71 19.34 -12.84 19.66
C PHE A 71 18.84 -14.11 18.96
N GLN A 72 18.33 -15.05 19.73
CA GLN A 72 17.69 -16.26 19.23
C GLN A 72 16.19 -16.03 19.13
N THR A 73 15.66 -16.12 17.92
CA THR A 73 14.21 -16.21 17.72
C THR A 73 13.71 -17.53 18.30
N SER A 74 12.63 -17.52 19.07
CA SER A 74 11.98 -18.77 19.48
C SER A 74 11.51 -19.55 18.24
N ALA A 75 11.34 -20.86 18.35
CA ALA A 75 10.86 -21.70 17.25
C ALA A 75 9.50 -21.24 16.66
N GLU A 76 8.74 -20.45 17.43
CA GLU A 76 7.44 -19.89 17.04
C GLU A 76 7.50 -18.45 16.49
N ARG A 77 8.67 -17.79 16.50
CA ARG A 77 8.83 -16.41 16.03
C ARG A 77 9.75 -16.34 14.83
N PHE A 78 9.24 -15.82 13.72
CA PHE A 78 10.07 -15.47 12.58
C PHE A 78 10.89 -14.20 12.84
N PRO A 79 12.03 -14.01 12.17
CA PRO A 79 12.79 -12.78 12.29
C PRO A 79 11.96 -11.58 11.83
N VAL A 80 12.17 -10.44 12.49
CA VAL A 80 11.58 -9.17 12.04
C VAL A 80 12.17 -8.80 10.69
N GLN A 81 11.28 -8.48 9.75
CA GLN A 81 11.61 -7.99 8.41
C GLN A 81 11.50 -6.46 8.32
N ALA A 82 10.57 -5.85 9.08
CA ALA A 82 10.41 -4.40 9.13
C ALA A 82 9.72 -3.93 10.41
N VAL A 83 9.95 -2.67 10.77
CA VAL A 83 9.26 -1.97 11.87
C VAL A 83 8.37 -0.88 11.29
N LYS A 84 7.08 -0.88 11.62
CA LYS A 84 6.07 0.08 11.16
C LYS A 84 5.68 1.05 12.26
N PHE A 85 5.58 2.33 11.89
CA PHE A 85 5.13 3.41 12.77
C PHE A 85 3.87 4.05 12.21
N ILE A 86 2.89 4.27 13.08
CA ILE A 86 1.60 4.90 12.75
C ILE A 86 1.36 6.03 13.76
N PRO A 87 1.84 7.26 13.49
CA PRO A 87 1.58 8.40 14.34
C PRO A 87 0.22 9.05 14.04
N TYR A 88 -0.48 9.48 15.09
CA TYR A 88 -1.73 10.22 14.98
C TYR A 88 -1.98 11.10 16.22
N LEU A 89 -2.82 12.13 16.05
CA LEU A 89 -3.33 12.94 17.14
C LEU A 89 -4.57 12.28 17.76
N ASP A 90 -4.63 12.31 19.08
CA ASP A 90 -5.75 11.86 19.89
C ASP A 90 -5.94 12.86 21.04
N ASN A 91 -6.95 13.72 20.96
CA ASN A 91 -7.27 14.72 22.00
C ASN A 91 -6.05 15.57 22.43
N ASN A 92 -5.31 16.13 21.46
CA ASN A 92 -4.06 16.90 21.63
C ASN A 92 -2.84 16.11 22.14
N LEU A 93 -2.96 14.79 22.33
CA LEU A 93 -1.84 13.91 22.61
C LEU A 93 -1.39 13.22 21.33
N ILE A 94 -0.08 13.04 21.15
CA ILE A 94 0.43 12.33 19.98
C ILE A 94 0.57 10.86 20.37
N ARG A 95 -0.11 10.00 19.64
CA ARG A 95 -0.06 8.55 19.82
C ARG A 95 0.76 7.95 18.69
N VAL A 96 1.68 7.06 19.04
CA VAL A 96 2.52 6.35 18.06
C VAL A 96 2.36 4.86 18.27
N LYS A 97 1.65 4.21 17.34
CA LYS A 97 1.58 2.74 17.31
C LYS A 97 2.82 2.19 16.62
N VAL A 98 3.52 1.30 17.31
CA VAL A 98 4.71 0.61 16.78
C VAL A 98 4.36 -0.84 16.56
N ARG A 99 4.66 -1.33 15.36
CA ARG A 99 4.38 -2.71 14.95
C ARG A 99 5.60 -3.31 14.27
N VAL A 100 5.71 -4.63 14.32
CA VAL A 100 6.72 -5.38 13.58
C VAL A 100 6.05 -6.26 12.56
N PHE A 101 6.73 -6.40 11.42
CA PHE A 101 6.41 -7.39 10.43
C PHE A 101 7.37 -8.58 10.58
N THR A 102 6.81 -9.77 10.76
CA THR A 102 7.54 -11.04 10.87
C THR A 102 7.04 -12.01 9.81
N GLY A 103 7.87 -12.98 9.42
CA GLY A 103 7.51 -14.00 8.44
C GLY A 103 8.69 -14.62 7.72
N GLN A 104 8.44 -15.71 6.99
CA GLN A 104 9.39 -16.26 6.02
C GLN A 104 9.31 -15.50 4.69
N LYS A 105 8.09 -15.11 4.28
CA LYS A 105 7.83 -14.24 3.13
C LYS A 105 7.49 -12.82 3.59
N SER A 106 7.54 -11.86 2.66
CA SER A 106 7.42 -10.43 2.96
C SER A 106 6.12 -10.07 3.69
N PHE A 107 6.25 -9.54 4.91
CA PHE A 107 5.17 -8.96 5.72
C PHE A 107 4.01 -9.91 6.09
N GLU A 108 4.27 -11.21 6.26
CA GLU A 108 3.24 -12.23 6.56
C GLU A 108 2.41 -11.90 7.81
N LYS A 109 3.07 -11.55 8.91
CA LYS A 109 2.42 -11.28 10.20
C LYS A 109 2.76 -9.88 10.68
N GLU A 110 1.75 -9.12 11.09
CA GLU A 110 1.89 -7.80 11.72
C GLU A 110 1.54 -7.92 13.21
N GLU A 111 2.50 -7.61 14.09
CA GLU A 111 2.33 -7.67 15.54
C GLU A 111 2.52 -6.29 16.17
N THR A 112 1.64 -5.93 17.11
CA THR A 112 1.82 -4.68 17.86
C THR A 112 2.88 -4.88 18.93
N VAL A 113 3.89 -4.02 18.90
CA VAL A 113 4.99 -4.00 19.88
C VAL A 113 4.60 -3.15 21.07
N THR A 114 4.20 -1.90 20.81
CA THR A 114 3.84 -0.93 21.83
C THR A 114 3.01 0.21 21.23
N GLU A 115 2.39 1.00 22.09
CA GLU A 115 1.75 2.25 21.74
C GLU A 115 2.21 3.34 22.70
N LEU A 116 2.88 4.35 22.14
CA LEU A 116 3.51 5.42 22.91
C LEU A 116 2.63 6.66 22.93
N SER A 117 2.66 7.38 24.04
CA SER A 117 2.12 8.73 24.16
C SER A 117 3.27 9.72 24.20
N MET A 118 3.28 10.66 23.27
CA MET A 118 4.35 11.63 23.12
C MET A 118 3.83 13.06 23.11
N ARG A 119 4.67 14.00 23.53
CA ARG A 119 4.48 15.43 23.39
C ARG A 119 5.39 15.98 22.29
N GLU A 120 5.11 17.20 21.85
CA GLU A 120 6.02 17.92 20.97
C GLU A 120 7.41 18.06 21.60
N ASN A 121 8.45 17.88 20.78
CA ASN A 121 9.86 17.89 21.15
C ASN A 121 10.26 16.76 22.12
N GLU A 122 9.37 15.80 22.39
CA GLU A 122 9.71 14.61 23.14
C GLU A 122 10.47 13.63 22.24
N ARG A 123 11.53 13.04 22.80
CA ARG A 123 12.38 12.05 22.15
C ARG A 123 12.46 10.81 23.02
N VAL A 124 12.20 9.65 22.43
CA VAL A 124 12.13 8.37 23.15
C VAL A 124 12.84 7.27 22.36
N PHE A 125 13.35 6.28 23.08
CA PHE A 125 13.84 5.04 22.49
C PHE A 125 12.76 3.97 22.62
N VAL A 126 12.40 3.32 21.51
CA VAL A 126 11.44 2.21 21.50
C VAL A 126 12.16 0.93 21.91
N LYS A 127 12.38 0.76 23.22
CA LYS A 127 13.17 -0.33 23.80
C LYS A 127 12.50 -1.69 23.64
N GLU A 128 11.18 -1.72 23.51
CA GLU A 128 10.37 -2.93 23.34
C GLU A 128 10.70 -3.70 22.05
N LEU A 129 11.31 -3.04 21.06
CA LEU A 129 11.82 -3.69 19.86
C LEU A 129 12.89 -4.74 20.16
N ALA A 130 13.60 -4.61 21.29
CA ALA A 130 14.58 -5.60 21.74
C ALA A 130 13.97 -7.00 21.98
N ASN A 131 12.67 -7.07 22.34
CA ASN A 131 11.93 -8.32 22.50
C ASN A 131 11.77 -9.11 21.18
N TYR A 132 12.08 -8.46 20.06
CA TYR A 132 12.03 -9.00 18.72
C TYR A 132 13.42 -9.05 18.04
N GLY A 133 14.50 -8.85 18.80
CA GLY A 133 15.88 -8.88 18.29
C GLY A 133 16.29 -7.66 17.48
N VAL A 134 15.53 -6.58 17.57
CA VAL A 134 15.79 -5.32 16.88
C VAL A 134 16.39 -4.32 17.86
N GLU A 135 17.46 -3.63 17.45
CA GLU A 135 18.03 -2.54 18.25
C GLU A 135 16.98 -1.43 18.44
N PRO A 136 16.94 -0.74 19.61
CA PRO A 136 15.94 0.30 19.85
C PRO A 136 16.00 1.42 18.82
N PHE A 137 14.84 1.79 18.28
CA PHE A 137 14.72 2.96 17.41
C PHE A 137 14.63 4.21 18.27
N GLU A 138 15.33 5.27 17.85
CA GLU A 138 15.12 6.60 18.41
C GLU A 138 14.03 7.30 17.60
N ILE A 139 12.98 7.77 18.27
CA ILE A 139 11.92 8.56 17.65
C ILE A 139 11.75 9.88 18.37
N ALA A 140 11.36 10.91 17.63
CA ALA A 140 11.05 12.22 18.19
C ALA A 140 9.83 12.83 17.50
N VAL A 141 9.02 13.56 18.26
CA VAL A 141 8.02 14.44 17.67
C VAL A 141 8.67 15.78 17.42
N VAL A 142 8.69 16.22 16.17
CA VAL A 142 9.28 17.49 15.77
C VAL A 142 8.23 18.42 15.17
N ARG A 143 8.37 19.71 15.46
CA ARG A 143 7.62 20.76 14.76
C ARG A 143 8.26 21.01 13.41
N VAL A 144 7.43 20.98 12.37
CA VAL A 144 7.81 21.34 11.01
C VAL A 144 6.95 22.53 10.63
N VAL A 145 7.55 23.56 10.05
CA VAL A 145 6.78 24.69 9.51
C VAL A 145 6.14 24.19 8.22
N PRO A 146 4.80 24.08 8.14
CA PRO A 146 4.15 23.76 6.87
C PRO A 146 4.56 24.80 5.85
N ALA A 147 5.06 24.33 4.72
CA ALA A 147 5.64 25.20 3.71
C ALA A 147 5.22 24.74 2.33
N VAL A 148 5.01 25.71 1.46
CA VAL A 148 4.99 25.49 0.02
C VAL A 148 6.44 25.40 -0.42
N SER A 149 6.86 24.27 -0.99
CA SER A 149 8.20 24.19 -1.56
C SER A 149 8.32 25.20 -2.71
N THR A 150 9.30 26.10 -2.62
CA THR A 150 9.54 27.12 -3.64
C THR A 150 10.35 26.60 -4.83
N ALA A 151 11.01 25.45 -4.69
CA ALA A 151 11.86 24.85 -5.71
C ALA A 151 11.18 23.62 -6.32
N LEU A 152 10.53 23.78 -7.47
CA LEU A 152 9.94 22.67 -8.20
C LEU A 152 11.02 21.67 -8.66
N PRO A 153 10.74 20.35 -8.61
CA PRO A 153 11.65 19.35 -9.12
C PRO A 153 11.62 19.38 -10.66
N SER A 154 12.71 18.96 -11.29
CA SER A 154 12.66 18.66 -12.72
C SER A 154 11.86 17.38 -12.95
N VAL A 155 11.22 17.27 -14.11
CA VAL A 155 10.53 16.04 -14.52
C VAL A 155 11.17 15.53 -15.80
N GLU A 156 11.71 14.31 -15.74
CA GLU A 156 12.20 13.57 -16.89
C GLU A 156 11.14 12.51 -17.25
N ASN A 157 10.54 12.65 -18.41
CA ASN A 157 9.53 11.72 -18.89
C ASN A 157 10.10 10.81 -19.97
N LYS A 158 10.21 9.51 -19.67
CA LYS A 158 10.73 8.49 -20.61
C LYS A 158 9.63 7.81 -21.42
N THR A 159 8.41 8.36 -21.39
CA THR A 159 7.24 7.84 -22.10
C THR A 159 6.69 8.88 -23.07
N VAL A 160 6.00 8.43 -24.10
CA VAL A 160 5.38 9.29 -25.12
C VAL A 160 3.88 9.42 -24.84
N SER A 161 3.26 8.35 -24.38
CA SER A 161 1.82 8.28 -24.18
C SER A 161 1.31 9.01 -22.94
N LEU A 162 2.17 9.25 -21.94
CA LEU A 162 1.80 9.98 -20.73
C LEU A 162 2.42 11.37 -20.79
N GLN A 163 1.63 12.43 -20.92
CA GLN A 163 2.13 13.81 -20.94
C GLN A 163 2.09 14.41 -19.54
N VAL A 164 3.21 14.95 -19.07
CA VAL A 164 3.24 15.75 -17.85
C VAL A 164 2.60 17.11 -18.14
N THR A 165 1.49 17.41 -17.49
CA THR A 165 0.73 18.65 -17.70
C THR A 165 0.96 19.69 -16.61
N GLY A 166 1.46 19.28 -15.43
CA GLY A 166 1.76 20.22 -14.37
C GLY A 166 2.49 19.58 -13.20
N ILE A 167 3.25 20.43 -12.49
CA ILE A 167 3.76 20.13 -11.17
C ILE A 167 3.58 21.33 -10.26
N GLU A 168 2.83 21.13 -9.20
CA GLU A 168 2.42 22.21 -8.29
C GLU A 168 2.88 21.87 -6.87
N PRO A 169 3.46 22.83 -6.13
CA PRO A 169 3.78 22.61 -4.73
C PRO A 169 2.50 22.58 -3.91
N ASN A 170 2.39 21.63 -3.00
CA ASN A 170 1.24 21.51 -2.12
C ASN A 170 1.59 22.02 -0.71
N PHE A 171 0.70 22.82 -0.12
CA PHE A 171 0.84 23.28 1.26
C PHE A 171 0.58 22.12 2.21
N SER A 172 1.65 21.62 2.82
CA SER A 172 1.64 20.34 3.56
C SER A 172 2.59 20.40 4.75
N THR A 173 2.38 19.54 5.76
CA THR A 173 3.26 19.46 6.94
C THR A 173 4.68 19.07 6.54
N LEU A 174 4.79 18.05 5.70
CA LEU A 174 6.05 17.67 5.05
C LEU A 174 5.90 18.01 3.57
N PRO A 175 6.86 18.72 2.95
CA PRO A 175 6.72 19.20 1.58
C PRO A 175 6.33 18.10 0.57
N THR A 176 5.25 18.34 -0.17
CA THR A 176 4.76 17.47 -1.25
C THR A 176 4.50 18.27 -2.53
N TYR A 177 4.47 17.55 -3.66
CA TYR A 177 4.06 18.09 -4.96
C TYR A 177 2.82 17.34 -5.47
N LYS A 178 1.96 18.04 -6.19
CA LYS A 178 0.95 17.44 -7.05
C LYS A 178 1.51 17.32 -8.46
N LEU A 179 1.78 16.10 -8.90
CA LEU A 179 2.13 15.78 -10.28
C LEU A 179 0.85 15.52 -11.07
N SER A 180 0.61 16.28 -12.13
CA SER A 180 -0.52 16.09 -13.05
C SER A 180 -0.02 15.53 -14.38
N VAL A 181 -0.67 14.47 -14.85
CA VAL A 181 -0.35 13.77 -16.10
C VAL A 181 -1.61 13.51 -16.91
N THR A 182 -1.51 13.55 -18.24
CA THR A 182 -2.61 13.25 -19.17
C THR A 182 -2.23 12.08 -20.07
N ASN A 183 -3.18 11.16 -20.29
CA ASN A 183 -3.00 10.06 -21.22
C ASN A 183 -3.29 10.53 -22.65
N ASN A 184 -2.25 10.66 -23.47
CA ASN A 184 -2.33 11.06 -24.88
C ASN A 184 -2.43 9.87 -25.85
N SER A 185 -2.45 8.63 -25.33
CA SER A 185 -2.69 7.45 -26.16
C SER A 185 -4.18 7.19 -26.35
N ASN A 186 -4.51 6.32 -27.30
CA ASN A 186 -5.85 5.76 -27.45
C ASN A 186 -6.10 4.52 -26.56
N LYS A 187 -5.16 4.16 -25.69
CA LYS A 187 -5.24 3.00 -24.79
C LYS A 187 -5.43 3.45 -23.35
N PRO A 188 -6.32 2.83 -22.57
CA PRO A 188 -6.37 3.10 -21.14
C PRO A 188 -5.04 2.73 -20.46
N VAL A 189 -4.56 3.59 -19.58
CA VAL A 189 -3.37 3.36 -18.76
C VAL A 189 -3.78 2.64 -17.49
N SER A 190 -3.21 1.46 -17.25
CA SER A 190 -3.45 0.67 -16.04
C SER A 190 -2.54 1.12 -14.89
N ALA A 191 -1.29 1.46 -15.21
CA ALA A 191 -0.30 1.92 -14.26
C ALA A 191 0.79 2.74 -14.95
N PHE A 192 1.51 3.54 -14.17
CA PHE A 192 2.81 4.08 -14.57
C PHE A 192 3.78 4.01 -13.40
N THR A 193 5.08 4.06 -13.66
CA THR A 193 6.10 4.09 -12.61
C THR A 193 6.82 5.42 -12.60
N PHE A 194 7.11 5.89 -11.39
CA PHE A 194 7.98 7.04 -11.19
C PHE A 194 9.05 6.75 -10.15
N GLU A 195 10.16 7.48 -10.26
CA GLU A 195 11.26 7.50 -9.32
C GLU A 195 11.60 8.96 -9.00
N THR A 196 12.02 9.24 -7.77
CA THR A 196 12.56 10.53 -7.40
C THR A 196 14.04 10.36 -7.11
N ILE A 197 14.85 10.95 -7.98
CA ILE A 197 16.30 10.90 -7.93
C ILE A 197 16.81 12.17 -7.26
N VAL A 198 17.71 12.01 -6.31
CA VAL A 198 18.46 13.09 -5.67
C VAL A 198 19.91 12.64 -5.63
N GLU A 199 20.84 13.48 -6.10
CA GLU A 199 22.28 13.15 -6.13
C GLU A 199 22.54 11.77 -6.78
N GLU A 200 21.94 11.53 -7.95
CA GLU A 200 22.05 10.29 -8.75
C GLU A 200 21.53 9.02 -8.06
N ARG A 201 20.88 9.16 -6.90
CA ARG A 201 20.32 8.02 -6.15
C ARG A 201 18.81 8.08 -6.16
N ASN A 202 18.19 6.93 -6.44
CA ASN A 202 16.76 6.77 -6.24
C ASN A 202 16.44 6.86 -4.73
N ARG A 203 15.61 7.84 -4.36
CA ARG A 203 15.19 8.10 -2.97
C ARG A 203 13.77 7.63 -2.70
N LEU A 204 12.89 7.75 -3.69
CA LEU A 204 11.49 7.38 -3.61
C LEU A 204 11.07 6.78 -4.94
N SER A 205 10.21 5.79 -4.91
CA SER A 205 9.59 5.25 -6.10
C SER A 205 8.12 4.95 -5.84
N GLY A 206 7.35 4.88 -6.91
CA GLY A 206 5.96 4.52 -6.82
C GLY A 206 5.43 3.98 -8.14
N MET A 207 4.35 3.22 -8.04
CA MET A 207 3.60 2.72 -9.19
C MET A 207 2.12 2.99 -8.96
N PRO A 208 1.64 4.22 -9.24
CA PRO A 208 0.21 4.48 -9.30
C PRO A 208 -0.44 3.50 -10.27
N GLN A 209 -1.57 2.93 -9.84
CA GLN A 209 -2.34 1.94 -10.58
C GLN A 209 -3.79 1.99 -10.11
N GLY A 210 -4.73 1.59 -10.96
CA GLY A 210 -6.14 1.55 -10.56
C GLY A 210 -6.42 0.48 -9.51
N GLN A 211 -7.45 0.71 -8.70
CA GLN A 211 -7.85 -0.22 -7.64
C GLN A 211 -8.48 -1.46 -8.25
N HIS A 212 -8.15 -2.64 -7.71
CA HIS A 212 -8.77 -3.91 -8.09
C HIS A 212 -8.83 -4.19 -9.61
N GLY A 213 -7.79 -3.76 -10.34
CA GLY A 213 -7.64 -3.95 -11.79
C GLY A 213 -8.31 -2.87 -12.65
N GLU A 214 -8.93 -1.85 -12.06
CA GLU A 214 -9.42 -0.70 -12.84
C GLU A 214 -8.27 0.01 -13.57
N TYR A 215 -8.62 0.73 -14.64
CA TYR A 215 -7.68 1.61 -15.31
C TYR A 215 -7.40 2.83 -14.42
N LEU A 216 -6.16 3.28 -14.43
CA LEU A 216 -5.76 4.48 -13.71
C LEU A 216 -6.16 5.74 -14.48
N ILE A 217 -5.98 5.75 -15.80
CA ILE A 217 -6.19 6.92 -16.66
C ILE A 217 -6.81 6.48 -17.99
N GLU A 218 -8.05 6.90 -18.23
CA GLU A 218 -8.72 6.69 -19.52
C GLU A 218 -8.03 7.47 -20.66
N PRO A 219 -8.21 7.09 -21.94
CA PRO A 219 -7.73 7.87 -23.07
C PRO A 219 -8.19 9.34 -23.01
N GLY A 220 -7.26 10.27 -23.11
CA GLY A 220 -7.51 11.72 -23.02
C GLY A 220 -7.77 12.24 -21.61
N ALA A 221 -7.85 11.39 -20.58
CA ALA A 221 -8.09 11.81 -19.21
C ALA A 221 -6.80 12.27 -18.51
N THR A 222 -6.97 13.09 -17.47
CA THR A 222 -5.89 13.56 -16.60
C THR A 222 -5.95 12.86 -15.25
N TYR A 223 -4.78 12.54 -14.69
CA TYR A 223 -4.61 12.01 -13.35
C TYR A 223 -3.64 12.89 -12.56
N ALA A 224 -3.93 13.07 -11.28
CA ALA A 224 -3.07 13.81 -10.36
C ALA A 224 -2.59 12.90 -9.22
N LYS A 225 -1.30 12.95 -8.92
CA LYS A 225 -0.68 12.22 -7.82
C LYS A 225 0.04 13.17 -6.88
N GLU A 226 -0.25 13.06 -5.59
CA GLU A 226 0.58 13.66 -4.56
C GLU A 226 1.86 12.85 -4.35
N LEU A 227 3.00 13.53 -4.43
CA LEU A 227 4.35 12.99 -4.29
C LEU A 227 5.04 13.63 -3.09
N ARG A 228 5.59 12.80 -2.21
CA ARG A 228 6.45 13.28 -1.12
C ARG A 228 7.80 13.70 -1.67
N ILE A 229 8.38 14.74 -1.07
CA ILE A 229 9.72 15.20 -1.41
C ILE A 229 10.72 14.48 -0.50
N PRO A 230 11.80 13.88 -1.05
CA PRO A 230 12.88 13.40 -0.21
C PRO A 230 13.44 14.56 0.60
N LEU A 231 13.69 14.34 1.89
CA LEU A 231 14.38 15.32 2.72
C LEU A 231 15.90 15.18 2.54
N GLU A 232 16.64 16.25 2.85
CA GLU A 232 18.10 16.26 2.84
C GLU A 232 18.68 15.11 3.68
N TYR A 233 19.83 14.57 3.26
CA TYR A 233 20.48 13.47 3.96
C TYR A 233 21.13 13.90 5.29
N LYS A 234 21.26 15.20 5.54
CA LYS A 234 21.85 15.68 6.79
C LYS A 234 20.84 15.54 7.92
N LYS A 235 21.22 14.86 9.02
CA LYS A 235 20.43 14.91 10.27
C LYS A 235 20.33 16.40 10.67
N PRO A 236 19.13 16.95 10.84
CA PRO A 236 19.00 18.32 11.30
C PRO A 236 19.71 18.48 12.64
N VAL A 237 20.27 19.66 12.91
CA VAL A 237 20.65 20.00 14.27
C VAL A 237 19.37 19.99 15.14
N GLU A 238 19.47 19.66 16.42
CA GLU A 238 18.31 19.66 17.31
C GLU A 238 17.56 20.99 17.23
N GLY A 239 16.26 20.93 16.95
CA GLY A 239 15.41 22.10 16.72
C GLY A 239 15.42 22.67 15.29
N GLU A 240 16.26 22.16 14.38
CA GLU A 240 16.19 22.52 12.97
C GLU A 240 15.10 21.74 12.23
N ILE A 241 14.41 22.44 11.33
CA ILE A 241 13.38 21.86 10.49
C ILE A 241 14.05 21.08 9.34
N PRO A 242 13.63 19.83 9.08
CA PRO A 242 14.14 19.06 7.95
C PRO A 242 13.89 19.80 6.63
N LYS A 243 14.95 19.99 5.85
CA LYS A 243 14.86 20.69 4.56
C LYS A 243 14.55 19.72 3.43
N PRO A 244 13.74 20.12 2.43
CA PRO A 244 13.62 19.40 1.17
C PRO A 244 14.98 19.18 0.54
N ALA A 245 15.21 17.99 -0.03
CA ALA A 245 16.40 17.74 -0.82
C ALA A 245 16.50 18.74 -1.97
N SER A 246 17.70 19.25 -2.19
CA SER A 246 17.97 20.19 -3.27
C SER A 246 17.82 19.51 -4.64
N LYS A 247 17.05 20.13 -5.54
CA LYS A 247 16.91 19.76 -6.95
C LYS A 247 16.57 18.27 -7.18
N PRO A 248 15.43 17.76 -6.67
CA PRO A 248 14.99 16.42 -7.02
C PRO A 248 14.64 16.35 -8.52
N THR A 249 14.90 15.21 -9.14
CA THR A 249 14.38 14.87 -10.47
C THR A 249 13.33 13.77 -10.32
N ILE A 250 12.12 14.00 -10.81
CA ILE A 250 11.10 12.97 -10.94
C ILE A 250 11.26 12.32 -12.32
N VAL A 251 11.54 11.02 -12.35
CA VAL A 251 11.65 10.24 -13.59
C VAL A 251 10.39 9.40 -13.75
N ILE A 252 9.58 9.66 -14.77
CA ILE A 252 8.52 8.74 -15.20
C ILE A 252 9.16 7.70 -16.12
N SER A 253 9.33 6.48 -15.60
CA SER A 253 10.17 5.47 -16.22
C SER A 253 9.43 4.46 -17.08
N SER A 254 8.14 4.21 -16.81
CA SER A 254 7.33 3.33 -17.64
C SER A 254 5.84 3.67 -17.56
N VAL A 255 5.09 3.30 -18.59
CA VAL A 255 3.63 3.30 -18.64
C VAL A 255 3.15 1.94 -19.11
N ILE A 256 2.13 1.38 -18.46
CA ILE A 256 1.55 0.08 -18.77
C ILE A 256 0.08 0.26 -19.13
N PHE A 257 -0.31 -0.26 -20.29
CA PHE A 257 -1.67 -0.16 -20.82
C PHE A 257 -2.55 -1.35 -20.44
N ALA A 258 -3.85 -1.18 -20.64
CA ALA A 258 -4.88 -2.20 -20.41
C ALA A 258 -4.66 -3.51 -21.18
N ASP A 259 -4.10 -3.43 -22.40
CA ASP A 259 -3.81 -4.59 -23.25
C ASP A 259 -2.50 -5.32 -22.87
N GLY A 260 -1.81 -4.86 -21.83
CA GLY A 260 -0.54 -5.41 -21.37
C GLY A 260 0.69 -4.90 -22.15
N SER A 261 0.50 -4.09 -23.19
CA SER A 261 1.62 -3.36 -23.81
C SER A 261 2.15 -2.27 -22.87
N TYR A 262 3.38 -1.82 -23.12
CA TYR A 262 4.05 -0.83 -22.26
C TYR A 262 5.03 0.04 -23.05
N GLU A 263 5.42 1.18 -22.46
CA GLU A 263 6.56 2.00 -22.89
C GLU A 263 7.55 2.14 -21.74
N GLY A 264 8.83 2.36 -22.07
CA GLY A 264 9.88 2.61 -21.09
C GLY A 264 10.48 1.34 -20.48
N ASP A 265 10.68 1.33 -19.17
CA ASP A 265 11.40 0.28 -18.45
C ASP A 265 10.63 -1.06 -18.43
N ALA A 266 11.20 -2.07 -19.09
CA ALA A 266 10.66 -3.42 -19.19
C ALA A 266 10.54 -4.15 -17.83
N PHE A 267 11.46 -3.91 -16.90
CA PHE A 267 11.40 -4.53 -15.58
C PHE A 267 10.23 -3.95 -14.76
N ARG A 268 9.99 -2.64 -14.87
CA ARG A 268 8.83 -1.99 -14.24
C ARG A 268 7.51 -2.48 -14.82
N ALA A 269 7.43 -2.66 -16.13
CA ALA A 269 6.26 -3.28 -16.76
C ALA A 269 6.06 -4.74 -16.27
N ALA A 270 7.13 -5.53 -16.20
CA ALA A 270 7.07 -6.90 -15.70
C ALA A 270 6.64 -6.97 -14.23
N GLN A 271 7.08 -6.02 -13.40
CA GLN A 271 6.67 -5.89 -12.01
C GLN A 271 5.16 -5.68 -11.86
N TYR A 272 4.56 -4.79 -12.68
CA TYR A 272 3.11 -4.62 -12.71
C TYR A 272 2.38 -5.90 -13.13
N ARG A 273 2.87 -6.59 -14.17
CA ARG A 273 2.27 -7.85 -14.65
C ARG A 273 2.37 -8.95 -13.60
N ALA A 274 3.46 -9.02 -12.83
CA ALA A 274 3.60 -9.94 -11.70
C ALA A 274 2.56 -9.66 -10.60
N TYR A 275 2.35 -8.40 -10.22
CA TYR A 275 1.30 -8.05 -9.25
C TYR A 275 -0.10 -8.39 -9.76
N THR A 276 -0.37 -8.13 -11.04
CA THR A 276 -1.65 -8.46 -11.68
C THR A 276 -1.89 -9.97 -11.69
N LEU A 277 -0.86 -10.75 -12.00
CA LEU A 277 -0.88 -12.21 -11.95
C LEU A 277 -1.22 -12.72 -10.54
N GLY A 278 -0.52 -12.22 -9.52
CA GLY A 278 -0.78 -12.59 -8.11
C GLY A 278 -2.22 -12.30 -7.67
N ARG A 279 -2.71 -11.09 -7.97
CA ARG A 279 -4.10 -10.70 -7.70
C ARG A 279 -5.08 -11.63 -8.41
N ARG A 280 -4.89 -11.85 -9.71
CA ARG A 280 -5.77 -12.68 -10.54
C ARG A 280 -5.87 -14.10 -9.98
N SER A 281 -4.74 -14.71 -9.66
CA SER A 281 -4.69 -16.07 -9.10
C SER A 281 -5.41 -16.15 -7.77
N GLN A 282 -5.23 -15.17 -6.88
CA GLN A 282 -5.94 -15.17 -5.60
C GLN A 282 -7.44 -14.94 -5.76
N VAL A 283 -7.85 -14.03 -6.65
CA VAL A 283 -9.27 -13.78 -6.94
C VAL A 283 -9.96 -15.05 -7.47
N LYS A 284 -9.31 -15.80 -8.36
CA LYS A 284 -9.84 -17.11 -8.84
C LYS A 284 -10.07 -18.07 -7.68
N GLN A 285 -9.10 -18.21 -6.76
CA GLN A 285 -9.24 -19.08 -5.58
C GLN A 285 -10.37 -18.64 -4.65
N ILE A 286 -10.52 -17.33 -4.43
CA ILE A 286 -11.61 -16.77 -3.61
C ILE A 286 -12.98 -17.08 -4.21
N ILE A 287 -13.15 -16.88 -5.52
CA ILE A 287 -14.41 -17.20 -6.21
C ILE A 287 -14.74 -18.69 -6.05
N ALA A 288 -13.77 -19.58 -6.30
CA ALA A 288 -13.97 -21.02 -6.13
C ALA A 288 -14.35 -21.40 -4.69
N LEU A 289 -13.74 -20.75 -3.69
CA LEU A 289 -14.10 -20.94 -2.29
C LEU A 289 -15.55 -20.50 -2.00
N ILE A 290 -15.96 -19.34 -2.50
CA ILE A 290 -17.33 -18.85 -2.35
C ILE A 290 -18.32 -19.83 -3.00
N GLU A 291 -18.05 -20.25 -4.23
CA GLU A 291 -18.90 -21.20 -4.98
C GLU A 291 -19.09 -22.54 -4.28
N SER A 292 -18.01 -23.07 -3.69
CA SER A 292 -18.08 -24.32 -2.91
C SER A 292 -19.00 -24.20 -1.69
N ASN A 293 -19.07 -23.02 -1.08
CA ASN A 293 -19.91 -22.72 0.08
C ASN A 293 -21.34 -22.36 -0.32
N GLU A 294 -21.56 -21.72 -1.48
CA GLU A 294 -22.90 -21.53 -2.05
C GLU A 294 -23.57 -22.88 -2.39
N THR A 295 -22.80 -23.80 -2.98
CA THR A 295 -23.29 -25.15 -3.35
C THR A 295 -23.69 -25.97 -2.12
N ASN A 296 -22.92 -25.84 -1.03
CA ASN A 296 -23.14 -26.57 0.23
C ASN A 296 -23.72 -25.67 1.33
N PHE A 297 -24.61 -24.74 0.97
CA PHE A 297 -25.05 -23.69 1.90
C PHE A 297 -25.73 -24.21 3.18
N SER A 298 -26.35 -25.40 3.15
CA SER A 298 -26.92 -26.03 4.34
C SER A 298 -25.88 -26.35 5.42
N GLN A 299 -24.60 -26.48 5.04
CA GLN A 299 -23.47 -26.71 5.94
C GLN A 299 -22.61 -25.44 6.14
N PHE A 300 -23.08 -24.30 5.63
CA PHE A 300 -22.33 -23.05 5.75
C PHE A 300 -22.29 -22.58 7.20
N SER A 301 -21.09 -22.21 7.65
CA SER A 301 -20.89 -21.43 8.86
C SER A 301 -19.77 -20.44 8.63
N PHE A 302 -19.88 -19.25 9.22
CA PHE A 302 -18.84 -18.23 9.10
C PHE A 302 -17.51 -18.70 9.68
N ASN A 303 -17.51 -19.50 10.74
CA ASN A 303 -16.28 -20.07 11.30
C ASN A 303 -15.58 -20.99 10.29
N ARG A 304 -16.32 -21.92 9.67
CA ARG A 304 -15.75 -22.80 8.64
C ARG A 304 -15.27 -22.01 7.43
N PHE A 305 -16.04 -21.02 7.00
CA PHE A 305 -15.67 -20.17 5.88
C PHE A 305 -14.40 -19.35 6.17
N ALA A 306 -14.26 -18.81 7.39
CA ALA A 306 -13.07 -18.10 7.83
C ALA A 306 -11.85 -19.02 7.90
N GLU A 307 -12.00 -20.24 8.43
CA GLU A 307 -10.94 -21.25 8.44
C GLU A 307 -10.50 -21.65 7.03
N GLN A 308 -11.44 -21.84 6.10
CA GLN A 308 -11.12 -22.11 4.70
C GLN A 308 -10.43 -20.92 4.03
N SER A 309 -10.88 -19.69 4.31
CA SER A 309 -10.27 -18.45 3.81
C SER A 309 -8.81 -18.31 4.27
N ALA A 310 -8.52 -18.67 5.52
CA ALA A 310 -7.15 -18.67 6.06
C ALA A 310 -6.24 -19.69 5.35
N LYS A 311 -6.79 -20.76 4.80
CA LYS A 311 -6.07 -21.84 4.08
C LYS A 311 -5.81 -21.55 2.60
N LEU A 312 -6.34 -20.46 2.03
CA LEU A 312 -6.04 -20.07 0.65
C LEU A 312 -4.52 -19.94 0.45
N THR A 313 -4.00 -20.45 -0.67
CA THR A 313 -2.55 -20.49 -0.91
C THR A 313 -2.09 -19.25 -1.67
N THR A 314 -0.90 -18.75 -1.35
CA THR A 314 -0.28 -17.60 -2.03
C THR A 314 0.83 -18.05 -2.98
N ASN A 315 0.89 -19.35 -3.28
CA ASN A 315 1.93 -19.92 -4.13
C ASN A 315 1.73 -19.50 -5.58
N THR A 316 2.86 -19.27 -6.24
CA THR A 316 2.89 -18.93 -7.66
C THR A 316 2.61 -20.17 -8.50
N ASP A 317 1.70 -20.06 -9.47
CA ASP A 317 1.56 -21.06 -10.53
C ASP A 317 2.78 -20.96 -11.46
N GLU A 318 3.63 -21.99 -11.46
CA GLU A 318 4.87 -22.01 -12.24
C GLU A 318 4.66 -21.91 -13.75
N SER A 319 3.51 -22.40 -14.25
CA SER A 319 3.17 -22.31 -15.68
C SER A 319 2.78 -20.88 -16.06
N GLU A 320 1.92 -20.24 -15.27
CA GLU A 320 1.54 -18.85 -15.50
C GLU A 320 2.75 -17.91 -15.30
N PHE A 321 3.59 -18.15 -14.29
CA PHE A 321 4.82 -17.37 -14.07
C PHE A 321 5.87 -17.59 -15.16
N GLY A 322 6.05 -18.83 -15.63
CA GLY A 322 6.91 -19.12 -16.77
C GLY A 322 6.45 -18.40 -18.04
N THR A 323 5.14 -18.25 -18.23
CA THR A 323 4.56 -17.46 -19.33
C THR A 323 4.87 -15.98 -19.18
N LEU A 324 4.75 -15.43 -17.96
CA LEU A 324 5.12 -14.04 -17.66
C LEU A 324 6.60 -13.78 -17.98
N VAL A 325 7.51 -14.63 -17.49
CA VAL A 325 8.96 -14.45 -17.69
C VAL A 325 9.32 -14.49 -19.19
N LYS A 326 8.66 -15.34 -19.98
CA LYS A 326 8.86 -15.40 -21.43
C LYS A 326 8.51 -14.10 -22.16
N GLN A 327 7.61 -13.28 -21.62
CA GLN A 327 7.26 -11.97 -22.19
C GLN A 327 8.36 -10.91 -21.96
N PHE A 328 9.29 -11.17 -21.02
CA PHE A 328 10.35 -10.24 -20.64
C PHE A 328 11.73 -10.95 -20.67
N PRO A 329 12.23 -11.34 -21.86
CA PRO A 329 13.44 -12.15 -21.99
C PRO A 329 14.72 -11.45 -21.52
N ALA A 330 14.72 -10.12 -21.40
CA ALA A 330 15.88 -9.34 -20.97
C ALA A 330 16.10 -9.34 -19.44
N LEU A 331 15.22 -9.96 -18.65
CA LEU A 331 15.33 -9.99 -17.19
C LEU A 331 16.41 -10.95 -16.72
N ASN A 332 17.22 -10.52 -15.76
CA ASN A 332 18.18 -11.37 -15.07
C ASN A 332 17.51 -12.19 -13.94
N GLU A 333 18.24 -13.14 -13.35
CA GLU A 333 17.70 -14.04 -12.32
C GLU A 333 17.23 -13.31 -11.06
N ASN A 334 17.93 -12.25 -10.64
CA ASN A 334 17.52 -11.45 -9.47
C ASN A 334 16.20 -10.72 -9.75
N GLN A 335 16.02 -10.20 -10.96
CA GLN A 335 14.76 -9.58 -11.38
C GLN A 335 13.64 -10.62 -11.43
N LYS A 336 13.89 -11.82 -11.96
CA LYS A 336 12.89 -12.90 -11.97
C LYS A 336 12.49 -13.33 -10.56
N ALA A 337 13.46 -13.50 -9.65
CA ALA A 337 13.18 -13.80 -8.24
C ALA A 337 12.31 -12.70 -7.61
N TYR A 338 12.64 -11.43 -7.87
CA TYR A 338 11.84 -10.30 -7.42
C TYR A 338 10.41 -10.29 -7.98
N LEU A 339 10.22 -10.64 -9.26
CA LEU A 339 8.88 -10.78 -9.83
C LEU A 339 8.07 -11.87 -9.14
N ARG A 340 8.70 -13.00 -8.81
CA ARG A 340 8.05 -14.10 -8.09
C ARG A 340 7.57 -13.64 -6.72
N GLU A 341 8.42 -12.97 -5.95
CA GLU A 341 8.04 -12.37 -4.66
C GLU A 341 6.87 -11.39 -4.85
N GLY A 342 6.85 -10.66 -5.96
CA GLY A 342 5.75 -9.77 -6.32
C GLY A 342 4.42 -10.49 -6.57
N VAL A 343 4.42 -11.64 -7.26
CA VAL A 343 3.22 -12.47 -7.46
C VAL A 343 2.69 -12.93 -6.11
N GLU A 344 3.57 -13.46 -5.25
CA GLU A 344 3.18 -13.99 -3.93
C GLU A 344 2.67 -12.88 -3.00
N GLY A 345 3.36 -11.74 -2.97
CA GLY A 345 2.97 -10.59 -2.15
C GLY A 345 1.62 -10.01 -2.58
N ALA A 346 1.40 -9.82 -3.89
CA ALA A 346 0.13 -9.31 -4.38
C ALA A 346 -1.04 -10.30 -4.18
N SER A 347 -0.75 -11.61 -4.21
CA SER A 347 -1.72 -12.65 -3.84
C SER A 347 -2.07 -12.59 -2.35
N ASP A 348 -1.07 -12.46 -1.48
CA ASP A 348 -1.27 -12.35 -0.03
C ASP A 348 -2.04 -11.09 0.37
N ASP A 349 -1.81 -9.96 -0.29
CA ASP A 349 -2.57 -8.73 -0.08
C ASP A 349 -4.08 -8.93 -0.31
N ILE A 350 -4.46 -9.56 -1.45
CA ILE A 350 -5.87 -9.86 -1.76
C ILE A 350 -6.46 -10.86 -0.75
N LYS A 351 -5.67 -11.85 -0.31
CA LYS A 351 -6.08 -12.80 0.73
C LYS A 351 -6.36 -12.08 2.06
N LYS A 352 -5.46 -11.19 2.49
CA LYS A 352 -5.60 -10.41 3.73
C LYS A 352 -6.80 -9.48 3.68
N GLU A 353 -7.02 -8.82 2.54
CA GLU A 353 -8.21 -8.00 2.30
C GLU A 353 -9.49 -8.82 2.44
N PHE A 354 -9.55 -9.98 1.78
CA PHE A 354 -10.68 -10.90 1.85
C PHE A 354 -10.97 -11.37 3.29
N ILE A 355 -9.95 -11.84 4.01
CA ILE A 355 -10.09 -12.29 5.42
C ILE A 355 -10.55 -11.13 6.32
N SER A 356 -10.02 -9.93 6.10
CA SER A 356 -10.42 -8.75 6.88
C SER A 356 -11.87 -8.36 6.59
N GLY A 357 -12.30 -8.45 5.32
CA GLY A 357 -13.68 -8.25 4.91
C GLY A 357 -14.62 -9.24 5.59
N THR A 358 -14.31 -10.54 5.52
CA THR A 358 -15.18 -11.59 6.10
C THR A 358 -15.34 -11.46 7.61
N LYS A 359 -14.29 -11.09 8.35
CA LYS A 359 -14.37 -10.84 9.80
C LYS A 359 -15.30 -9.69 10.17
N ARG A 360 -15.33 -8.61 9.38
CA ARG A 360 -16.21 -7.46 9.63
C ARG A 360 -17.69 -7.83 9.49
N TYR A 361 -18.02 -8.74 8.58
CA TYR A 361 -19.41 -9.17 8.37
C TYR A 361 -19.86 -10.26 9.34
N GLN A 362 -18.93 -11.06 9.89
CA GLN A 362 -19.26 -12.13 10.82
C GLN A 362 -19.95 -11.63 12.12
N SER A 363 -19.66 -10.41 12.58
CA SER A 363 -20.24 -9.88 13.82
C SER A 363 -21.74 -9.55 13.72
N ASP A 364 -22.30 -9.49 12.50
CA ASP A 364 -23.53 -8.74 12.26
C ASP A 364 -24.69 -9.55 11.64
N LEU A 365 -24.52 -10.86 11.35
CA LEU A 365 -25.43 -11.56 10.41
C LEU A 365 -26.24 -12.73 10.96
N GLU A 366 -27.54 -12.73 10.64
CA GLU A 366 -28.43 -13.89 10.63
C GLU A 366 -28.26 -14.74 9.33
N SER A 367 -28.78 -15.97 9.33
CA SER A 367 -28.58 -16.96 8.24
C SER A 367 -28.99 -16.50 6.83
N ASN A 368 -30.14 -15.81 6.67
CA ASN A 368 -30.56 -15.31 5.36
C ASN A 368 -29.64 -14.21 4.82
N ALA A 369 -29.02 -13.44 5.71
CA ALA A 369 -28.09 -12.39 5.35
C ALA A 369 -26.74 -12.96 4.87
N ALA A 370 -26.36 -14.17 5.32
CA ALA A 370 -25.16 -14.86 4.86
C ALA A 370 -25.18 -15.26 3.38
N ARG A 371 -26.35 -15.70 2.86
CA ARG A 371 -26.47 -16.06 1.43
C ARG A 371 -26.34 -14.84 0.53
N ALA A 372 -27.03 -13.76 0.89
CA ALA A 372 -26.94 -12.50 0.17
C ALA A 372 -25.51 -11.94 0.21
N TYR A 373 -24.83 -12.07 1.36
CA TYR A 373 -23.44 -11.71 1.53
C TYR A 373 -22.51 -12.47 0.58
N LEU A 374 -22.55 -13.81 0.56
CA LEU A 374 -21.71 -14.62 -0.32
C LEU A 374 -21.94 -14.27 -1.79
N LYS A 375 -23.20 -14.10 -2.20
CA LYS A 375 -23.55 -13.71 -3.57
C LYS A 375 -22.95 -12.35 -3.95
N GLY A 376 -23.11 -11.34 -3.08
CA GLY A 376 -22.54 -10.00 -3.31
C GLY A 376 -21.02 -10.02 -3.38
N LEU A 377 -20.38 -10.80 -2.52
CA LEU A 377 -18.93 -10.99 -2.50
C LEU A 377 -18.44 -11.65 -3.79
N LYS A 378 -19.13 -12.70 -4.25
CA LYS A 378 -18.83 -13.37 -5.53
C LYS A 378 -18.93 -12.41 -6.70
N GLU A 379 -20.02 -11.65 -6.81
CA GLU A 379 -20.22 -10.68 -7.88
C GLU A 379 -19.11 -9.61 -7.89
N GLN A 380 -18.69 -9.14 -6.72
CA GLN A 380 -17.57 -8.21 -6.57
C GLN A 380 -16.26 -8.80 -7.11
N TYR A 381 -15.87 -10.00 -6.64
CA TYR A 381 -14.62 -10.64 -7.08
C TYR A 381 -14.65 -11.04 -8.56
N GLN A 382 -15.82 -11.42 -9.11
CA GLN A 382 -15.97 -11.69 -10.54
C GLN A 382 -15.74 -10.43 -11.38
N LYS A 383 -16.26 -9.27 -10.95
CA LYS A 383 -15.97 -7.98 -11.62
C LYS A 383 -14.48 -7.65 -11.59
N TRP A 384 -13.79 -7.92 -10.48
CA TRP A 384 -12.35 -7.74 -10.38
C TRP A 384 -11.59 -8.68 -11.32
N LEU A 385 -11.98 -9.95 -11.37
CA LEU A 385 -11.33 -10.95 -12.22
C LEU A 385 -11.36 -10.54 -13.70
N VAL A 386 -12.48 -10.03 -14.18
CA VAL A 386 -12.63 -9.56 -15.57
C VAL A 386 -11.65 -8.44 -15.92
N ARG A 387 -11.28 -7.62 -14.94
CA ARG A 387 -10.36 -6.47 -15.11
C ARG A 387 -8.88 -6.85 -14.99
N LEU A 388 -8.56 -7.95 -14.31
CA LEU A 388 -7.20 -8.44 -14.09
C LEU A 388 -6.72 -9.34 -15.24
N GLN A 389 -6.62 -8.81 -16.47
CA GLN A 389 -6.23 -9.59 -17.66
C GLN A 389 -4.72 -9.67 -17.90
#